data_AF-A0A4V1SIT2-F1
#
_entry.id   AF-A0A4V1SIT2-F1
#
_cell.length_a   1.000
_cell.length_b   1.000
_cell.length_c   1.000
_cell.angle_alpha   90.00
_cell.angle_beta   90.00
_cell.angle_gamma   90.00
#
_symmetry.space_group_name_H-M   'P 1'
#
loop_
_entity.id
_entity.type
_entity.pdbx_description
1 polymer ?
#
loop_
_entity_poly.entity_id
_entity_poly.type
_entity_poly.pdbx_seq_one_letter_code
_entity_poly.pdbx_strand_id
1 'polypeptide(L)'
;MAALALAGGASARPALDSHRIAVERFGNDAPWYEGNIPFFESSDPAIDAVYYYRWSVVRAHQRDLGAQGYVTTEFLDDVSWQREPYATLNDATGFHLGETRWLRDRRYAADYVDYMYRGGNDRHFSDYMADAVYGRFLVDGDRGEAIRHLSVMRHIYRAWDERFDFTKGLYWIEPLLDATEYTISSIDASGGKDGFRGGDSFRPSINAYMFANARALSRLAALAGDQAMASEFAGRATALKTRVQDALWQPQFDHFVDRYKVSNEHVKYWEPIRGRELVGYVPWTFNLPDDDPRYAAAWKHLLSPAEFAGAAGLRTVGPGYEHYMRQYRYEGKAPECQWNGPVWPFQTTQVLLGLANLLNNYHQSAINRADYLRLLRQYTAMHSQEGRLDIEEDYHPDTGKPIVGLARSHHYFHSGYVDLILSGLVGIRPREDDVLEVNPLLPDATALGWFRVQDVPYHGHLISVTWDADGHHFGAQGLSIEIDGKRVAHRATVGSLTVPITRIAPKRIARPVNQAVQLIRSEFPKAEASSNNDPEALHDAIDGRIWFYPELANGWTPSPSPAQQWYAIDLG
;
A
#
# COMPACT_ATOMS: atom_id res chain seq x y z
N MET A 1 59.23 9.03 -29.10
CA MET A 1 58.20 8.24 -28.40
C MET A 1 57.05 9.15 -28.08
N ALA A 2 55.98 9.11 -28.88
CA ALA A 2 54.75 9.86 -28.62
C ALA A 2 53.76 8.88 -27.96
N ALA A 3 53.40 9.15 -26.71
CA ALA A 3 52.41 8.37 -25.99
C ALA A 3 51.01 8.90 -26.37
N LEU A 4 50.24 8.07 -27.08
CA LEU A 4 48.80 8.30 -27.26
C LEU A 4 48.10 7.99 -25.93
N ALA A 5 47.50 9.02 -25.32
CA ALA A 5 46.51 8.85 -24.27
C ALA A 5 45.19 8.42 -24.93
N LEU A 6 44.81 7.16 -24.73
CA LEU A 6 43.46 6.67 -25.02
C LEU A 6 42.54 7.12 -23.88
N ALA A 7 41.89 8.26 -24.08
CA ALA A 7 40.69 8.62 -23.32
C ALA A 7 39.56 7.70 -23.76
N GLY A 8 39.38 6.58 -23.04
CA GLY A 8 38.18 5.77 -23.15
C GLY A 8 37.00 6.54 -22.58
N GLY A 9 36.21 7.18 -23.44
CA GLY A 9 34.89 7.65 -23.09
C GLY A 9 34.04 6.44 -22.71
N ALA A 10 33.77 6.25 -21.43
CA ALA A 10 32.74 5.34 -20.99
C ALA A 10 31.43 5.83 -21.60
N SER A 11 30.92 5.09 -22.59
CA SER A 11 29.58 5.28 -23.13
C SER A 11 28.61 5.15 -21.95
N ALA A 12 27.97 6.26 -21.55
CA ALA A 12 26.88 6.23 -20.58
C ALA A 12 25.89 5.14 -21.00
N ARG A 13 25.68 4.13 -20.13
CA ARG A 13 24.74 3.06 -20.43
C ARG A 13 23.34 3.62 -20.17
N PRO A 14 22.44 3.66 -21.18
CA PRO A 14 21.10 4.21 -20.99
C PRO A 14 20.19 3.29 -20.14
N ALA A 15 20.64 2.09 -19.77
CA ALA A 15 19.87 1.09 -19.04
C ALA A 15 20.54 0.73 -17.71
N LEU A 16 19.70 0.43 -16.71
CA LEU A 16 20.15 -0.11 -15.42
C LEU A 16 20.66 -1.53 -15.60
N ASP A 17 21.75 -1.87 -14.91
CA ASP A 17 22.22 -3.25 -14.80
C ASP A 17 21.40 -3.99 -13.74
N SER A 18 20.21 -4.45 -14.14
CA SER A 18 19.25 -5.10 -13.23
C SER A 18 19.82 -6.33 -12.53
N HIS A 19 20.67 -7.11 -13.20
CA HIS A 19 21.32 -8.27 -12.59
C HIS A 19 22.28 -7.84 -11.48
N ARG A 20 23.17 -6.88 -11.76
CA ARG A 20 24.07 -6.31 -10.74
C ARG A 20 23.27 -5.80 -9.54
N ILE A 21 22.24 -4.99 -9.78
CA ILE A 21 21.43 -4.40 -8.72
C ILE A 21 20.74 -5.50 -7.89
N ALA A 22 20.17 -6.52 -8.54
CA ALA A 22 19.50 -7.60 -7.82
C ALA A 22 20.47 -8.39 -6.93
N VAL A 23 21.66 -8.73 -7.45
CA VAL A 23 22.70 -9.42 -6.66
C VAL A 23 23.17 -8.56 -5.50
N GLU A 24 23.39 -7.25 -5.70
CA GLU A 24 23.80 -6.33 -4.64
C GLU A 24 22.74 -6.14 -3.55
N ARG A 25 21.45 -6.14 -3.92
CA ARG A 25 20.34 -5.87 -2.99
C ARG A 25 19.79 -7.12 -2.32
N PHE A 26 19.84 -8.28 -2.97
CA PHE A 26 19.13 -9.49 -2.55
C PHE A 26 20.02 -10.76 -2.52
N GLY A 27 21.28 -10.69 -2.94
CA GLY A 27 22.21 -11.81 -2.87
C GLY A 27 21.70 -13.04 -3.62
N ASN A 28 21.57 -14.17 -2.91
CA ASN A 28 21.14 -15.44 -3.49
C ASN A 28 19.69 -15.43 -4.00
N ASP A 29 18.86 -14.51 -3.52
CA ASP A 29 17.46 -14.40 -3.92
C ASP A 29 17.26 -13.53 -5.17
N ALA A 30 18.33 -12.91 -5.68
CA ALA A 30 18.33 -12.08 -6.88
C ALA A 30 17.53 -12.64 -8.06
N PRO A 31 17.59 -13.95 -8.40
CA PRO A 31 16.84 -14.49 -9.55
C PRO A 31 15.33 -14.27 -9.47
N TRP A 32 14.75 -14.27 -8.26
CA TRP A 32 13.33 -13.96 -8.11
C TRP A 32 13.07 -12.49 -8.45
N TYR A 33 13.82 -11.57 -7.86
CA TYR A 33 13.61 -10.13 -8.06
C TYR A 33 13.85 -9.71 -9.52
N GLU A 34 14.90 -10.21 -10.17
CA GLU A 34 15.21 -9.94 -11.58
C GLU A 34 14.04 -10.22 -12.53
N GLY A 35 13.32 -11.32 -12.28
CA GLY A 35 12.16 -11.72 -13.07
C GLY A 35 10.87 -10.98 -12.73
N ASN A 36 10.77 -10.38 -11.54
CA ASN A 36 9.50 -9.97 -10.95
C ASN A 36 9.34 -8.47 -10.72
N ILE A 37 10.39 -7.73 -10.38
CA ILE A 37 10.25 -6.32 -9.95
C ILE A 37 10.71 -5.35 -11.04
N PRO A 38 10.15 -4.12 -11.08
CA PRO A 38 10.79 -3.01 -11.77
C PRO A 38 12.04 -2.55 -11.01
N PHE A 39 13.09 -2.14 -11.71
CA PHE A 39 14.33 -1.67 -11.11
C PHE A 39 14.36 -0.14 -11.05
N PHE A 40 14.87 0.43 -9.96
CA PHE A 40 14.91 1.85 -9.71
C PHE A 40 16.27 2.30 -9.14
N GLU A 41 16.86 3.36 -9.70
CA GLU A 41 17.98 4.08 -9.10
C GLU A 41 17.73 5.58 -9.18
N SER A 42 18.19 6.34 -8.19
CA SER A 42 18.06 7.79 -8.15
C SER A 42 19.24 8.48 -7.48
N SER A 43 19.30 9.81 -7.62
CA SER A 43 20.29 10.63 -6.90
C SER A 43 20.05 10.68 -5.37
N ASP A 44 19.03 9.99 -4.85
CA ASP A 44 18.72 9.89 -3.42
C ASP A 44 18.83 8.42 -2.97
N PRO A 45 20.01 7.99 -2.49
CA PRO A 45 20.28 6.58 -2.19
C PRO A 45 19.42 6.02 -1.04
N ALA A 46 18.83 6.88 -0.21
CA ALA A 46 17.90 6.44 0.83
C ALA A 46 16.57 5.97 0.22
N ILE A 47 16.06 6.69 -0.79
CA ILE A 47 14.87 6.27 -1.53
C ILE A 47 15.12 4.92 -2.22
N ASP A 48 16.28 4.77 -2.85
CA ASP A 48 16.67 3.52 -3.51
C ASP A 48 16.72 2.35 -2.51
N ALA A 49 17.37 2.56 -1.35
CA ALA A 49 17.47 1.52 -0.32
C ALA A 49 16.10 1.06 0.17
N VAL A 50 15.19 2.00 0.46
CA VAL A 50 13.83 1.67 0.90
C VAL A 50 13.01 1.03 -0.22
N TYR A 51 13.16 1.46 -1.48
CA TYR A 51 12.48 0.85 -2.62
C TYR A 51 12.78 -0.66 -2.73
N TYR A 52 14.06 -1.05 -2.64
CA TYR A 52 14.44 -2.46 -2.69
C TYR A 52 14.07 -3.22 -1.42
N TYR A 53 14.20 -2.59 -0.24
CA TYR A 53 13.71 -3.18 1.01
C TYR A 53 12.21 -3.49 0.96
N ARG A 54 11.39 -2.58 0.42
CA ARG A 54 9.95 -2.77 0.32
C ARG A 54 9.56 -3.89 -0.65
N TRP A 55 10.36 -4.14 -1.68
CA TRP A 55 10.24 -5.37 -2.47
C TRP A 55 10.58 -6.63 -1.69
N SER A 56 11.56 -6.59 -0.78
CA SER A 56 11.82 -7.73 0.13
C SER A 56 10.66 -7.99 1.09
N VAL A 57 9.99 -6.94 1.59
CA VAL A 57 8.76 -7.05 2.40
C VAL A 57 7.65 -7.69 1.58
N VAL A 58 7.37 -7.18 0.36
CA VAL A 58 6.37 -7.79 -0.54
C VAL A 58 6.63 -9.28 -0.73
N ARG A 59 7.89 -9.68 -0.93
CA ARG A 59 8.28 -11.07 -1.13
C ARG A 59 8.12 -11.90 0.15
N ALA A 60 8.55 -11.39 1.31
CA ALA A 60 8.47 -12.10 2.59
C ALA A 60 7.02 -12.39 3.01
N HIS A 61 6.11 -11.49 2.66
CA HIS A 61 4.68 -11.64 2.96
C HIS A 61 3.91 -12.48 1.95
N GLN A 62 4.54 -13.08 0.94
CA GLN A 62 3.86 -14.05 0.09
C GLN A 62 3.79 -15.41 0.78
N ARG A 63 2.56 -15.89 1.00
CA ARG A 63 2.31 -17.24 1.50
C ARG A 63 1.68 -18.11 0.41
N ASP A 64 2.30 -19.24 0.11
CA ASP A 64 1.81 -20.25 -0.81
C ASP A 64 0.75 -21.12 -0.12
N LEU A 65 -0.49 -21.09 -0.60
CA LEU A 65 -1.57 -21.94 -0.11
C LEU A 65 -1.73 -23.24 -0.92
N GLY A 66 -0.67 -23.66 -1.63
CA GLY A 66 -0.66 -24.83 -2.49
C GLY A 66 -1.64 -24.68 -3.65
N ALA A 67 -2.63 -25.57 -3.73
CA ALA A 67 -3.62 -25.55 -4.82
C ALA A 67 -4.50 -24.28 -4.85
N GLN A 68 -4.55 -23.52 -3.75
CA GLN A 68 -5.30 -22.26 -3.65
C GLN A 68 -4.50 -21.04 -4.14
N GLY A 69 -3.20 -21.19 -4.44
CA GLY A 69 -2.34 -20.12 -4.93
C GLY A 69 -1.77 -19.25 -3.81
N TYR A 70 -1.23 -18.08 -4.18
CA TYR A 70 -0.59 -17.17 -3.22
C TYR A 70 -1.58 -16.21 -2.54
N VAL A 71 -1.34 -15.91 -1.27
CA VAL A 71 -1.92 -14.78 -0.55
C VAL A 71 -0.82 -13.86 -0.03
N THR A 72 -1.18 -12.63 0.32
CA THR A 72 -0.28 -11.69 1.01
C THR A 72 -0.70 -11.58 2.47
N THR A 73 0.20 -11.86 3.40
CA THR A 73 -0.02 -11.68 4.84
C THR A 73 0.27 -10.23 5.23
N GLU A 74 -0.24 -9.82 6.39
CA GLU A 74 0.01 -8.50 6.97
C GLU A 74 1.07 -8.57 8.06
N PHE A 75 0.88 -9.49 9.00
CA PHE A 75 1.88 -9.92 9.94
C PHE A 75 2.69 -11.06 9.34
N LEU A 76 3.93 -11.06 9.76
CA LEU A 76 4.90 -12.07 9.45
C LEU A 76 4.57 -13.28 10.36
N ASP A 77 4.65 -13.11 11.66
CA ASP A 77 4.20 -14.12 12.63
C ASP A 77 2.67 -14.18 12.77
N ASP A 78 2.16 -15.32 13.24
CA ASP A 78 0.72 -15.50 13.45
C ASP A 78 0.18 -14.65 14.59
N VAL A 79 -0.92 -13.95 14.33
CA VAL A 79 -1.64 -13.14 15.32
C VAL A 79 -3.04 -13.69 15.58
N SER A 80 -3.52 -13.59 16.82
CA SER A 80 -4.77 -14.25 17.24
C SER A 80 -6.06 -13.77 16.57
N TRP A 81 -6.03 -12.65 15.86
CA TRP A 81 -7.19 -12.06 15.16
C TRP A 81 -7.16 -12.29 13.64
N GLN A 82 -6.16 -13.01 13.13
CA GLN A 82 -6.10 -13.37 11.72
C GLN A 82 -7.04 -14.52 11.36
N ARG A 83 -7.21 -14.74 10.06
CA ARG A 83 -7.93 -15.90 9.56
C ARG A 83 -7.05 -17.15 9.53
N GLU A 84 -7.38 -18.10 10.39
CA GLU A 84 -6.78 -19.43 10.38
C GLU A 84 -7.36 -20.33 9.25
N PRO A 85 -6.55 -21.21 8.63
CA PRO A 85 -5.11 -21.41 8.80
C PRO A 85 -4.24 -20.53 7.88
N TYR A 86 -4.80 -19.50 7.25
CA TYR A 86 -4.20 -18.80 6.10
C TYR A 86 -3.33 -17.59 6.49
N ALA A 87 -3.46 -17.07 7.71
CA ALA A 87 -2.79 -15.86 8.19
C ALA A 87 -3.12 -14.58 7.39
N THR A 88 -4.38 -14.45 6.97
CA THR A 88 -4.84 -13.30 6.18
C THR A 88 -5.70 -12.35 7.01
N LEU A 89 -5.52 -11.05 6.75
CA LEU A 89 -6.33 -9.93 7.22
C LEU A 89 -6.73 -9.06 6.00
N ASN A 90 -7.92 -8.44 6.03
CA ASN A 90 -8.49 -7.78 4.85
C ASN A 90 -8.32 -6.24 4.82
N ASP A 91 -7.88 -5.63 5.91
CA ASP A 91 -7.67 -4.18 6.08
C ASP A 91 -6.55 -3.63 5.19
N ALA A 92 -5.40 -4.31 5.10
CA ALA A 92 -4.29 -3.85 4.27
C ALA A 92 -4.31 -4.36 2.81
N THR A 93 -5.32 -5.15 2.42
CA THR A 93 -5.38 -5.76 1.08
C THR A 93 -5.28 -4.73 -0.06
N GLY A 94 -5.84 -3.53 0.13
CA GLY A 94 -5.73 -2.45 -0.85
C GLY A 94 -4.28 -2.00 -1.09
N PHE A 95 -3.44 -1.94 -0.05
CA PHE A 95 -2.02 -1.63 -0.20
C PHE A 95 -1.25 -2.79 -0.80
N HIS A 96 -1.54 -4.02 -0.36
CA HIS A 96 -0.92 -5.23 -0.90
C HIS A 96 -1.10 -5.30 -2.43
N LEU A 97 -2.32 -5.07 -2.92
CA LEU A 97 -2.60 -5.02 -4.36
C LEU A 97 -2.03 -3.77 -5.04
N GLY A 98 -1.95 -2.64 -4.34
CA GLY A 98 -1.29 -1.42 -4.83
C GLY A 98 0.20 -1.62 -5.10
N GLU A 99 0.88 -2.44 -4.30
CA GLU A 99 2.29 -2.83 -4.49
C GLU A 99 2.42 -3.96 -5.53
N THR A 100 1.66 -5.05 -5.35
CA THR A 100 1.80 -6.27 -6.18
C THR A 100 1.28 -6.11 -7.60
N ARG A 101 0.48 -5.09 -7.92
CA ARG A 101 0.10 -4.78 -9.31
C ARG A 101 1.30 -4.44 -10.20
N TRP A 102 2.43 -4.07 -9.61
CA TRP A 102 3.67 -3.75 -10.32
C TRP A 102 4.59 -4.96 -10.51
N LEU A 103 4.24 -6.13 -9.98
CA LEU A 103 4.96 -7.37 -10.25
C LEU A 103 4.72 -7.84 -11.69
N ARG A 104 5.79 -8.23 -12.37
CA ARG A 104 5.72 -8.79 -13.73
C ARG A 104 5.02 -10.16 -13.73
N ASP A 105 5.23 -10.93 -12.67
CA ASP A 105 4.45 -12.13 -12.43
C ASP A 105 3.11 -11.79 -11.77
N ARG A 106 2.07 -11.83 -12.59
CA ARG A 106 0.71 -11.48 -12.20
C ARG A 106 0.08 -12.46 -11.20
N ARG A 107 0.72 -13.61 -10.92
CA ARG A 107 0.18 -14.67 -10.03
C ARG A 107 -0.13 -14.16 -8.65
N TYR A 108 0.81 -13.46 -8.03
CA TYR A 108 0.70 -13.03 -6.64
C TYR A 108 -0.57 -12.20 -6.41
N ALA A 109 -0.78 -11.16 -7.24
CA ALA A 109 -1.99 -10.34 -7.16
C ALA A 109 -3.25 -11.10 -7.62
N ALA A 110 -3.17 -11.90 -8.69
CA ALA A 110 -4.34 -12.60 -9.23
C ALA A 110 -4.88 -13.68 -8.28
N ASP A 111 -3.98 -14.49 -7.70
CA ASP A 111 -4.35 -15.57 -6.80
C ASP A 111 -4.85 -15.01 -5.47
N TYR A 112 -4.26 -13.91 -4.97
CA TYR A 112 -4.77 -13.24 -3.77
C TYR A 112 -6.16 -12.65 -3.99
N VAL A 113 -6.43 -12.02 -5.15
CA VAL A 113 -7.78 -11.57 -5.54
C VAL A 113 -8.75 -12.76 -5.60
N ASP A 114 -8.36 -13.87 -6.22
CA ASP A 114 -9.17 -15.09 -6.27
C ASP A 114 -9.51 -15.60 -4.86
N TYR A 115 -8.55 -15.65 -3.94
CA TYR A 115 -8.76 -16.06 -2.54
C TYR A 115 -9.72 -15.12 -1.81
N MET A 116 -9.50 -13.80 -1.88
CA MET A 116 -10.31 -12.82 -1.18
C MET A 116 -11.78 -12.88 -1.62
N TYR A 117 -12.05 -13.04 -2.92
CA TYR A 117 -13.42 -13.18 -3.43
C TYR A 117 -14.00 -14.61 -3.33
N ARG A 118 -13.23 -15.60 -2.89
CA ARG A 118 -13.74 -16.95 -2.55
C ARG A 118 -14.07 -17.13 -1.07
N GLY A 119 -13.97 -16.06 -0.28
CA GLY A 119 -14.32 -16.06 1.14
C GLY A 119 -13.22 -15.54 2.06
N GLY A 120 -12.06 -15.15 1.53
CA GLY A 120 -11.00 -14.49 2.30
C GLY A 120 -11.38 -13.08 2.76
N ASN A 121 -12.18 -12.34 1.99
CA ASN A 121 -12.78 -11.09 2.44
C ASN A 121 -14.10 -11.38 3.19
N ASP A 122 -14.00 -11.51 4.51
CA ASP A 122 -15.14 -11.67 5.41
C ASP A 122 -15.69 -10.33 5.95
N ARG A 123 -15.17 -9.20 5.44
CA ARG A 123 -15.49 -7.84 5.89
C ARG A 123 -15.20 -7.61 7.38
N HIS A 124 -14.22 -8.32 7.94
CA HIS A 124 -13.77 -8.08 9.31
C HIS A 124 -13.37 -6.61 9.50
N PHE A 125 -12.60 -6.09 8.55
CA PHE A 125 -12.27 -4.67 8.45
C PHE A 125 -12.90 -4.00 7.23
N SER A 126 -13.00 -2.67 7.25
CA SER A 126 -13.31 -1.89 6.04
C SER A 126 -12.19 -1.98 5.01
N ASP A 127 -12.54 -2.02 3.71
CA ASP A 127 -11.57 -2.11 2.63
C ASP A 127 -12.03 -1.39 1.35
N TYR A 128 -11.09 -1.18 0.42
CA TYR A 128 -11.32 -0.66 -0.93
C TYR A 128 -10.92 -1.68 -2.02
N MET A 129 -11.22 -2.97 -1.79
CA MET A 129 -10.75 -4.09 -2.60
C MET A 129 -11.21 -4.04 -4.07
N ALA A 130 -12.42 -3.56 -4.36
CA ALA A 130 -12.89 -3.44 -5.74
C ALA A 130 -12.13 -2.33 -6.49
N ASP A 131 -11.82 -1.22 -5.81
CA ASP A 131 -10.95 -0.16 -6.36
C ASP A 131 -9.53 -0.66 -6.60
N ALA A 132 -8.98 -1.47 -5.70
CA ALA A 132 -7.66 -2.08 -5.87
C ALA A 132 -7.59 -3.05 -7.08
N VAL A 133 -8.63 -3.89 -7.29
CA VAL A 133 -8.71 -4.75 -8.49
C VAL A 133 -8.79 -3.93 -9.77
N TYR A 134 -9.61 -2.88 -9.79
CA TYR A 134 -9.66 -1.97 -10.93
C TYR A 134 -8.32 -1.28 -11.15
N GLY A 135 -7.66 -0.81 -10.08
CA GLY A 135 -6.33 -0.19 -10.12
C GLY A 135 -5.23 -1.12 -10.64
N ARG A 136 -5.34 -2.43 -10.42
CA ARG A 136 -4.49 -3.45 -11.06
C ARG A 136 -4.77 -3.56 -12.57
N PHE A 137 -6.03 -3.58 -12.96
CA PHE A 137 -6.42 -3.61 -14.38
C PHE A 137 -5.90 -2.40 -15.16
N LEU A 138 -5.86 -1.21 -14.54
CA LEU A 138 -5.27 -0.01 -15.13
C LEU A 138 -3.76 -0.12 -15.40
N VAL A 139 -3.08 -1.10 -14.80
CA VAL A 139 -1.66 -1.40 -15.02
C VAL A 139 -1.52 -2.57 -15.97
N ASP A 140 -2.14 -3.72 -15.67
CA ASP A 140 -1.86 -4.96 -16.39
C ASP A 140 -2.75 -5.17 -17.64
N GLY A 141 -3.84 -4.40 -17.77
CA GLY A 141 -4.78 -4.45 -18.88
C GLY A 141 -5.63 -5.73 -18.99
N ASP A 142 -5.62 -6.61 -17.99
CA ASP A 142 -6.35 -7.89 -18.06
C ASP A 142 -7.81 -7.74 -17.69
N ARG A 143 -8.61 -7.47 -18.72
CA ARG A 143 -10.06 -7.41 -18.59
C ARG A 143 -10.66 -8.71 -18.03
N GLY A 144 -10.14 -9.87 -18.42
CA GLY A 144 -10.69 -11.17 -18.04
C GLY A 144 -10.56 -11.44 -16.55
N GLU A 145 -9.37 -11.19 -15.99
CA GLU A 145 -9.13 -11.28 -14.55
C GLU A 145 -9.92 -10.23 -13.77
N ALA A 146 -9.98 -8.98 -14.27
CA ALA A 146 -10.62 -7.87 -13.57
C ALA A 146 -12.13 -8.08 -13.33
N ILE A 147 -12.84 -8.65 -14.31
CA ILE A 147 -14.30 -8.85 -14.23
C ILE A 147 -14.70 -10.23 -13.70
N ARG A 148 -13.73 -11.14 -13.47
CA ARG A 148 -13.97 -12.54 -13.11
C ARG A 148 -14.90 -12.71 -11.91
N HIS A 149 -14.74 -11.86 -10.89
CA HIS A 149 -15.50 -11.92 -9.62
C HIS A 149 -16.55 -10.83 -9.49
N LEU A 150 -16.94 -10.16 -10.58
CA LEU A 150 -17.80 -8.97 -10.54
C LEU A 150 -19.12 -9.19 -9.77
N SER A 151 -19.73 -10.37 -9.91
CA SER A 151 -20.95 -10.71 -9.17
C SER A 151 -20.71 -10.82 -7.65
N VAL A 152 -19.57 -11.37 -7.24
CA VAL A 152 -19.19 -11.49 -5.83
C VAL A 152 -18.78 -10.13 -5.26
N MET A 153 -18.06 -9.32 -6.04
CA MET A 153 -17.75 -7.93 -5.67
C MET A 153 -19.04 -7.14 -5.38
N ARG A 154 -20.05 -7.27 -6.26
CA ARG A 154 -21.38 -6.68 -6.05
C ARG A 154 -22.02 -7.19 -4.76
N HIS A 155 -21.98 -8.50 -4.52
CA HIS A 155 -22.55 -9.11 -3.33
C HIS A 155 -21.89 -8.56 -2.04
N ILE A 156 -20.56 -8.56 -1.96
CA ILE A 156 -19.81 -8.06 -0.80
C ILE A 156 -20.10 -6.57 -0.57
N TYR A 157 -20.11 -5.74 -1.63
CA TYR A 157 -20.48 -4.34 -1.51
C TYR A 157 -21.87 -4.17 -0.90
N ARG A 158 -22.85 -4.98 -1.34
CA ARG A 158 -24.22 -4.93 -0.83
C ARG A 158 -24.35 -5.49 0.58
N ALA A 159 -23.50 -6.41 1.01
CA ALA A 159 -23.46 -6.87 2.39
C ALA A 159 -23.12 -5.73 3.36
N TRP A 160 -22.32 -4.74 2.93
CA TRP A 160 -22.06 -3.52 3.70
C TRP A 160 -23.30 -2.62 3.86
N ASP A 161 -24.42 -2.83 3.15
CA ASP A 161 -25.66 -2.07 3.36
C ASP A 161 -26.17 -2.23 4.82
N GLU A 162 -25.75 -3.26 5.57
CA GLU A 162 -26.03 -3.39 7.03
C GLU A 162 -25.36 -2.30 7.88
N ARG A 163 -24.28 -1.70 7.35
CA ARG A 163 -23.54 -0.58 7.94
C ARG A 163 -23.86 0.74 7.25
N PHE A 164 -24.90 0.79 6.42
CA PHE A 164 -25.35 2.02 5.75
C PHE A 164 -26.58 2.61 6.45
N ASP A 165 -26.48 3.85 6.92
CA ASP A 165 -27.64 4.57 7.43
C ASP A 165 -28.39 5.22 6.27
N PHE A 166 -29.50 4.61 5.83
CA PHE A 166 -30.30 5.10 4.72
C PHE A 166 -30.89 6.51 4.94
N THR A 167 -31.07 6.95 6.18
CA THR A 167 -31.60 8.29 6.49
C THR A 167 -30.53 9.37 6.34
N LYS A 168 -29.26 9.00 6.55
CA LYS A 168 -28.10 9.90 6.38
C LYS A 168 -27.47 9.78 5.00
N GLY A 169 -27.56 8.61 4.38
CA GLY A 169 -26.89 8.28 3.13
C GLY A 169 -25.38 8.09 3.30
N LEU A 170 -24.95 7.56 4.46
CA LEU A 170 -23.54 7.35 4.82
C LEU A 170 -23.35 5.98 5.47
N TYR A 171 -22.16 5.41 5.26
CA TYR A 171 -21.68 4.24 5.99
C TYR A 171 -21.13 4.65 7.36
N TRP A 172 -21.27 3.77 8.34
CA TRP A 172 -20.73 3.94 9.69
C TRP A 172 -19.96 2.69 10.13
N ILE A 173 -18.96 2.87 10.98
CA ILE A 173 -18.13 1.78 11.49
C ILE A 173 -17.52 2.13 12.85
N GLU A 174 -17.23 1.11 13.67
CA GLU A 174 -16.38 1.21 14.86
C GLU A 174 -14.91 1.42 14.41
N PRO A 175 -14.14 2.36 14.98
CA PRO A 175 -12.77 2.64 14.56
C PRO A 175 -11.84 1.42 14.53
N LEU A 176 -12.00 0.48 15.46
CA LEU A 176 -11.25 -0.77 15.44
C LEU A 176 -11.46 -1.57 14.15
N LEU A 177 -12.71 -1.69 13.69
CA LEU A 177 -13.05 -2.37 12.43
C LEU A 177 -12.70 -1.54 11.18
N ASP A 178 -12.23 -0.31 11.37
CA ASP A 178 -11.63 0.55 10.35
C ASP A 178 -10.10 0.51 10.44
N ALA A 179 -9.53 -0.45 11.20
CA ALA A 179 -8.11 -0.62 11.51
C ALA A 179 -7.47 0.63 12.18
N THR A 180 -8.26 1.35 12.98
CA THR A 180 -7.86 2.63 13.62
C THR A 180 -8.39 2.77 15.06
N GLU A 181 -8.12 1.78 15.91
CA GLU A 181 -8.46 1.82 17.34
C GLU A 181 -7.91 3.05 18.08
N TYR A 182 -8.59 3.50 19.14
CA TYR A 182 -8.23 4.70 19.91
C TYR A 182 -8.23 6.01 19.11
N THR A 183 -9.24 6.23 18.27
CA THR A 183 -9.50 7.55 17.65
C THR A 183 -10.20 8.49 18.63
N ILE A 184 -10.32 9.77 18.26
CA ILE A 184 -11.12 10.74 19.02
C ILE A 184 -12.52 10.17 19.28
N SER A 185 -13.13 9.53 18.27
CA SER A 185 -14.49 9.02 18.36
C SER A 185 -14.68 7.95 19.44
N SER A 186 -13.83 6.92 19.49
CA SER A 186 -13.94 5.85 20.49
C SER A 186 -13.51 6.32 21.87
N ILE A 187 -12.48 7.17 21.95
CA ILE A 187 -12.00 7.70 23.22
C ILE A 187 -13.05 8.61 23.86
N ASP A 188 -13.60 9.56 23.12
CA ASP A 188 -14.60 10.49 23.66
C ASP A 188 -15.90 9.75 24.01
N ALA A 189 -16.31 8.74 23.22
CA ALA A 189 -17.48 7.91 23.52
C ALA A 189 -17.33 7.12 24.84
N SER A 190 -16.10 6.85 25.28
CA SER A 190 -15.79 6.23 26.58
C SER A 190 -15.68 7.23 27.74
N GLY A 191 -15.80 8.53 27.47
CA GLY A 191 -15.51 9.59 28.45
C GLY A 191 -14.02 9.75 28.74
N GLY A 192 -13.15 9.41 27.78
CA GLY A 192 -11.70 9.51 27.89
C GLY A 192 -11.05 8.41 28.74
N LYS A 193 -11.75 7.30 29.00
CA LYS A 193 -11.28 6.22 29.89
C LYS A 193 -10.71 5.01 29.15
N ASP A 194 -11.12 4.80 27.91
CA ASP A 194 -10.69 3.73 27.01
C ASP A 194 -10.74 4.27 25.57
N GLY A 195 -10.60 3.42 24.56
CA GLY A 195 -10.80 3.72 23.15
C GLY A 195 -10.64 2.51 22.23
N PHE A 196 -10.47 1.29 22.77
CA PHE A 196 -10.30 0.08 21.96
C PHE A 196 -11.57 -0.30 21.19
N ARG A 197 -12.73 -0.09 21.81
CA ARG A 197 -14.06 -0.41 21.27
C ARG A 197 -15.00 0.80 21.39
N GLY A 198 -16.14 0.73 20.72
CA GLY A 198 -17.17 1.75 20.69
C GLY A 198 -16.81 2.94 19.80
N GLY A 199 -17.61 3.99 19.89
CA GLY A 199 -17.42 5.20 19.09
C GLY A 199 -17.83 5.04 17.62
N ASP A 200 -18.74 4.11 17.30
CA ASP A 200 -19.25 3.95 15.94
C ASP A 200 -19.62 5.31 15.34
N SER A 201 -19.07 5.57 14.16
CA SER A 201 -19.13 6.89 13.54
C SER A 201 -19.25 6.79 12.02
N PHE A 202 -19.85 7.82 11.42
CA PHE A 202 -19.79 8.09 10.00
C PHE A 202 -18.41 8.67 9.68
N ARG A 203 -17.47 7.81 9.32
CA ARG A 203 -16.05 8.18 9.15
C ARG A 203 -15.70 8.53 7.69
N PRO A 204 -14.80 9.49 7.42
CA PRO A 204 -14.31 9.78 6.08
C PRO A 204 -13.69 8.56 5.38
N SER A 205 -13.02 7.66 6.11
CA SER A 205 -12.42 6.41 5.62
C SER A 205 -13.42 5.49 4.92
N ILE A 206 -14.27 4.78 5.67
CA ILE A 206 -15.23 3.81 5.11
C ILE A 206 -16.10 4.41 4.01
N ASN A 207 -16.50 5.69 4.13
CA ASN A 207 -17.28 6.34 3.08
C ASN A 207 -16.45 6.60 1.81
N ALA A 208 -15.17 6.94 1.94
CA ALA A 208 -14.27 7.05 0.80
C ALA A 208 -13.96 5.68 0.17
N TYR A 209 -13.78 4.63 0.98
CA TYR A 209 -13.61 3.26 0.48
C TYR A 209 -14.84 2.75 -0.27
N MET A 210 -16.05 2.98 0.27
CA MET A 210 -17.30 2.60 -0.37
C MET A 210 -17.63 3.46 -1.61
N PHE A 211 -17.19 4.71 -1.64
CA PHE A 211 -17.20 5.52 -2.87
C PHE A 211 -16.27 4.93 -3.93
N ALA A 212 -15.03 4.60 -3.56
CA ALA A 212 -14.02 4.04 -4.45
C ALA A 212 -14.48 2.69 -5.04
N ASN A 213 -14.95 1.79 -4.18
CA ASN A 213 -15.51 0.50 -4.58
C ASN A 213 -16.72 0.66 -5.51
N ALA A 214 -17.64 1.61 -5.24
CA ALA A 214 -18.77 1.86 -6.14
C ALA A 214 -18.30 2.36 -7.51
N ARG A 215 -17.36 3.30 -7.54
CA ARG A 215 -16.79 3.78 -8.81
C ARG A 215 -16.15 2.64 -9.57
N ALA A 216 -15.35 1.81 -8.91
CA ALA A 216 -14.69 0.67 -9.53
C ALA A 216 -15.70 -0.35 -10.07
N LEU A 217 -16.72 -0.71 -9.29
CA LEU A 217 -17.81 -1.59 -9.73
C LEU A 217 -18.55 -1.04 -10.94
N SER A 218 -18.73 0.28 -11.02
CA SER A 218 -19.32 0.93 -12.19
C SER A 218 -18.45 0.72 -13.44
N ARG A 219 -17.14 0.96 -13.35
CA ARG A 219 -16.18 0.76 -14.45
C ARG A 219 -16.06 -0.71 -14.85
N LEU A 220 -15.91 -1.61 -13.88
CA LEU A 220 -15.82 -3.05 -14.13
C LEU A 220 -17.12 -3.62 -14.75
N ALA A 221 -18.29 -3.13 -14.34
CA ALA A 221 -19.56 -3.51 -14.96
C ALA A 221 -19.67 -3.00 -16.40
N ALA A 222 -19.25 -1.76 -16.68
CA ALA A 222 -19.17 -1.25 -18.04
C ALA A 222 -18.22 -2.11 -18.91
N LEU A 223 -17.06 -2.48 -18.37
CA LEU A 223 -16.12 -3.41 -19.01
C LEU A 223 -16.73 -4.79 -19.24
N ALA A 224 -17.61 -5.27 -18.37
CA ALA A 224 -18.34 -6.53 -18.55
C ALA A 224 -19.54 -6.42 -19.52
N GLY A 225 -19.91 -5.22 -19.94
CA GLY A 225 -21.10 -4.96 -20.76
C GLY A 225 -22.40 -4.85 -19.97
N ASP A 226 -22.36 -4.86 -18.64
CA ASP A 226 -23.53 -4.70 -17.77
C ASP A 226 -23.78 -3.20 -17.49
N GLN A 227 -24.47 -2.55 -18.43
CA GLN A 227 -24.79 -1.12 -18.34
C GLN A 227 -25.75 -0.78 -17.19
N ALA A 228 -26.58 -1.74 -16.76
CA ALA A 228 -27.51 -1.54 -15.66
C ALA A 228 -26.76 -1.46 -14.33
N MET A 229 -25.87 -2.42 -14.06
CA MET A 229 -25.00 -2.38 -12.88
C MET A 229 -24.04 -1.19 -12.93
N ALA A 230 -23.51 -0.86 -14.12
CA ALA A 230 -22.66 0.31 -14.28
C ALA A 230 -23.36 1.61 -13.84
N SER A 231 -24.61 1.81 -14.27
CA SER A 231 -25.43 2.97 -13.91
C SER A 231 -25.82 2.97 -12.43
N GLU A 232 -26.18 1.80 -11.88
CA GLU A 232 -26.49 1.63 -10.46
C GLU A 232 -25.34 2.13 -9.57
N PHE A 233 -24.14 1.63 -9.83
CA PHE A 233 -22.97 1.95 -9.02
C PHE A 233 -22.40 3.34 -9.29
N ALA A 234 -22.55 3.87 -10.51
CA ALA A 234 -22.28 5.28 -10.78
C ALA A 234 -23.17 6.19 -9.91
N GLY A 235 -24.48 5.90 -9.86
CA GLY A 235 -25.42 6.64 -9.01
C GLY A 235 -25.07 6.55 -7.52
N ARG A 236 -24.65 5.38 -7.03
CA ARG A 236 -24.18 5.20 -5.64
C ARG A 236 -22.93 6.02 -5.34
N ALA A 237 -21.93 5.97 -6.22
CA ALA A 237 -20.69 6.74 -6.06
C ALA A 237 -21.00 8.25 -6.04
N THR A 238 -21.83 8.74 -6.96
CA THR A 238 -22.24 10.16 -6.98
C THR A 238 -22.97 10.54 -5.68
N ALA A 239 -23.93 9.74 -5.23
CA ALA A 239 -24.67 10.02 -4.00
C ALA A 239 -23.74 10.06 -2.77
N LEU A 240 -22.85 9.07 -2.61
CA LEU A 240 -21.87 9.05 -1.51
C LEU A 240 -20.92 10.24 -1.55
N LYS A 241 -20.40 10.58 -2.73
CA LYS A 241 -19.53 11.75 -2.92
C LYS A 241 -20.23 13.02 -2.42
N THR A 242 -21.47 13.26 -2.84
CA THR A 242 -22.26 14.40 -2.36
C THR A 242 -22.43 14.36 -0.84
N ARG A 243 -22.80 13.22 -0.26
CA ARG A 243 -23.04 13.13 1.19
C ARG A 243 -21.78 13.28 2.04
N VAL A 244 -20.64 12.75 1.62
CA VAL A 244 -19.35 12.96 2.32
C VAL A 244 -19.01 14.45 2.35
N GLN A 245 -19.14 15.12 1.21
CA GLN A 245 -18.88 16.55 1.07
C GLN A 245 -19.81 17.45 1.87
N ASP A 246 -21.10 17.12 1.91
CA ASP A 246 -22.11 17.92 2.61
C ASP A 246 -22.08 17.69 4.12
N ALA A 247 -21.90 16.44 4.55
CA ALA A 247 -22.08 16.05 5.93
C ALA A 247 -20.77 15.93 6.70
N LEU A 248 -19.70 15.38 6.10
CA LEU A 248 -18.45 15.12 6.84
C LEU A 248 -17.47 16.29 6.77
N TRP A 249 -17.59 17.16 5.77
CA TRP A 249 -16.88 18.44 5.80
C TRP A 249 -17.40 19.31 6.95
N GLN A 250 -16.50 19.78 7.82
CA GLN A 250 -16.83 20.70 8.90
C GLN A 250 -16.18 22.06 8.66
N PRO A 251 -16.94 23.12 8.35
CA PRO A 251 -16.38 24.46 8.12
C PRO A 251 -15.62 25.03 9.32
N GLN A 252 -16.04 24.74 10.56
CA GLN A 252 -15.29 25.12 11.77
C GLN A 252 -13.88 24.54 11.81
N PHE A 253 -13.68 23.50 11.02
CA PHE A 253 -12.45 22.75 10.92
C PHE A 253 -11.81 22.87 9.54
N ASP A 254 -12.41 23.43 8.50
CA ASP A 254 -11.86 23.32 7.13
C ASP A 254 -11.29 21.91 6.82
N HIS A 255 -11.99 20.86 7.28
CA HIS A 255 -11.51 19.46 7.23
C HIS A 255 -12.69 18.48 7.22
N PHE A 256 -12.46 17.29 6.66
CA PHE A 256 -13.40 16.18 6.80
C PHE A 256 -13.22 15.52 8.18
N VAL A 257 -14.29 15.40 8.95
CA VAL A 257 -14.24 14.76 10.27
C VAL A 257 -15.42 13.80 10.45
N ASP A 258 -15.25 12.86 11.36
CA ASP A 258 -16.27 11.90 11.75
C ASP A 258 -17.51 12.58 12.35
N ARG A 259 -18.66 11.92 12.21
CA ARG A 259 -19.86 12.21 13.01
C ARG A 259 -20.30 10.97 13.76
N TYR A 260 -20.71 11.11 15.01
CA TYR A 260 -21.15 9.96 15.81
C TYR A 260 -22.39 9.27 15.24
N LYS A 261 -22.36 7.94 15.14
CA LYS A 261 -23.51 7.06 14.85
C LYS A 261 -24.25 6.64 16.12
N VAL A 262 -23.63 6.85 17.28
CA VAL A 262 -24.14 6.50 18.60
C VAL A 262 -24.48 7.75 19.42
N SER A 263 -25.25 7.56 20.49
CA SER A 263 -25.49 8.57 21.52
C SER A 263 -25.39 7.90 22.89
N ASN A 264 -24.67 8.51 23.81
CA ASN A 264 -24.55 8.06 25.20
C ASN A 264 -24.40 9.28 26.13
N GLU A 265 -23.92 9.08 27.36
CA GLU A 265 -23.71 10.17 28.32
C GLU A 265 -22.57 11.14 27.96
N HIS A 266 -21.67 10.76 27.04
CA HIS A 266 -20.48 11.52 26.66
C HIS A 266 -20.59 12.13 25.25
N VAL A 267 -21.23 11.44 24.31
CA VAL A 267 -21.33 11.84 22.91
C VAL A 267 -22.76 11.76 22.42
N LYS A 268 -23.12 12.56 21.40
CA LYS A 268 -24.48 12.59 20.85
C LYS A 268 -24.48 12.23 19.38
N TYR A 269 -25.54 11.51 18.98
CA TYR A 269 -25.76 11.13 17.60
C TYR A 269 -25.68 12.35 16.67
N TRP A 270 -24.98 12.18 15.55
CA TRP A 270 -24.80 13.16 14.48
C TRP A 270 -23.90 14.36 14.81
N GLU A 271 -23.51 14.58 16.06
CA GLU A 271 -22.50 15.59 16.38
C GLU A 271 -21.15 15.21 15.76
N PRO A 272 -20.38 16.18 15.22
CA PRO A 272 -19.03 15.92 14.75
C PRO A 272 -18.11 15.60 15.94
N ILE A 273 -17.07 14.80 15.70
CA ILE A 273 -15.96 14.68 16.66
C ILE A 273 -15.30 16.05 16.87
N ARG A 274 -14.68 16.26 18.03
CA ARG A 274 -14.17 17.57 18.45
C ARG A 274 -12.77 17.93 17.90
N GLY A 275 -12.28 17.25 16.87
CA GLY A 275 -10.96 17.50 16.33
C GLY A 275 -10.75 16.96 14.92
N ARG A 276 -9.59 17.30 14.35
CA ARG A 276 -9.14 16.71 13.09
C ARG A 276 -8.42 15.41 13.35
N GLU A 277 -8.67 14.46 12.48
CA GLU A 277 -7.87 13.26 12.35
C GLU A 277 -7.34 13.20 10.92
N LEU A 278 -6.14 12.64 10.76
CA LEU A 278 -5.46 12.55 9.47
C LEU A 278 -6.24 11.64 8.48
N VAL A 279 -7.15 10.79 8.97
CA VAL A 279 -8.14 10.05 8.15
C VAL A 279 -9.01 10.96 7.27
N GLY A 280 -9.18 12.23 7.65
CA GLY A 280 -9.90 13.21 6.85
C GLY A 280 -9.26 13.52 5.50
N TYR A 281 -8.04 13.07 5.23
CA TYR A 281 -7.39 13.15 3.91
C TYR A 281 -7.67 11.95 2.99
N VAL A 282 -8.18 10.83 3.52
CA VAL A 282 -8.48 9.61 2.75
C VAL A 282 -9.44 9.86 1.56
N PRO A 283 -10.42 10.79 1.61
CA PRO A 283 -11.20 11.14 0.43
C PRO A 283 -10.38 11.46 -0.83
N TRP A 284 -9.23 12.14 -0.70
CA TRP A 284 -8.36 12.45 -1.85
C TRP A 284 -7.59 11.24 -2.39
N THR A 285 -7.34 10.21 -1.58
CA THR A 285 -6.77 8.93 -2.05
C THR A 285 -7.58 8.35 -3.21
N PHE A 286 -8.88 8.64 -3.25
CA PHE A 286 -9.78 8.15 -4.29
C PHE A 286 -10.34 9.25 -5.19
N ASN A 287 -9.80 10.47 -5.18
CA ASN A 287 -10.33 11.61 -5.95
C ASN A 287 -11.82 11.89 -5.65
N LEU A 288 -12.24 11.75 -4.39
CA LEU A 288 -13.63 11.95 -3.99
C LEU A 288 -14.02 13.44 -3.99
N PRO A 289 -13.30 14.35 -3.30
CA PRO A 289 -13.71 15.74 -3.23
C PRO A 289 -13.82 16.39 -4.61
N ASP A 290 -14.70 17.36 -4.75
CA ASP A 290 -14.75 18.24 -5.90
C ASP A 290 -13.50 19.12 -5.94
N ASP A 291 -13.16 19.59 -7.15
CA ASP A 291 -12.08 20.55 -7.37
C ASP A 291 -12.50 21.96 -6.92
N ASP A 292 -12.65 22.10 -5.60
CA ASP A 292 -13.07 23.30 -4.90
C ASP A 292 -11.92 23.72 -3.96
N PRO A 293 -11.37 24.95 -4.10
CA PRO A 293 -10.32 25.47 -3.22
C PRO A 293 -10.64 25.41 -1.73
N ARG A 294 -11.94 25.39 -1.35
CA ARG A 294 -12.37 25.20 0.04
C ARG A 294 -11.90 23.88 0.61
N TYR A 295 -12.03 22.78 -0.14
CA TYR A 295 -11.56 21.48 0.31
C TYR A 295 -10.04 21.43 0.31
N ALA A 296 -9.41 21.94 -0.75
CA ALA A 296 -7.95 21.95 -0.85
C ALA A 296 -7.28 22.75 0.28
N ALA A 297 -7.96 23.72 0.89
CA ALA A 297 -7.46 24.47 2.04
C ALA A 297 -7.06 23.58 3.23
N ALA A 298 -7.70 22.41 3.38
CA ALA A 298 -7.39 21.44 4.44
C ALA A 298 -5.90 21.06 4.45
N TRP A 299 -5.26 20.94 3.28
CA TRP A 299 -3.87 20.52 3.14
C TRP A 299 -2.85 21.45 3.80
N LYS A 300 -3.23 22.68 4.16
CA LYS A 300 -2.38 23.56 4.98
C LYS A 300 -2.17 23.00 6.39
N HIS A 301 -3.19 22.34 6.95
CA HIS A 301 -3.13 21.70 8.26
C HIS A 301 -2.11 20.57 8.30
N LEU A 302 -1.91 19.87 7.17
CA LEU A 302 -0.94 18.79 7.05
C LEU A 302 0.49 19.24 7.36
N LEU A 303 0.81 20.50 7.05
CA LEU A 303 2.15 21.08 7.21
C LEU A 303 2.33 21.82 8.54
N SER A 304 1.26 21.95 9.34
CA SER A 304 1.28 22.69 10.59
C SER A 304 1.83 21.85 11.74
N PRO A 305 2.90 22.28 12.44
CA PRO A 305 3.43 21.56 13.61
C PRO A 305 2.48 21.52 14.81
N ALA A 306 1.55 22.48 14.88
CA ALA A 306 0.49 22.50 15.89
C ALA A 306 -0.64 21.50 15.58
N GLU A 307 -0.61 20.90 14.39
CA GLU A 307 -1.60 19.94 13.90
C GLU A 307 -0.87 18.65 13.50
N PHE A 308 -0.79 18.33 12.21
CA PHE A 308 -0.33 17.02 11.75
C PHE A 308 1.19 16.89 11.57
N ALA A 309 1.94 17.97 11.38
CA ALA A 309 3.34 17.89 11.00
C ALA A 309 4.26 17.55 12.19
N GLY A 310 4.62 16.28 12.36
CA GLY A 310 5.68 15.83 13.25
C GLY A 310 7.07 15.97 12.63
N ALA A 311 8.10 15.97 13.47
CA ALA A 311 9.48 16.06 13.01
C ALA A 311 9.92 14.81 12.23
N ALA A 312 9.37 13.64 12.58
CA ALA A 312 9.68 12.35 11.99
C ALA A 312 8.51 11.73 11.19
N GLY A 313 7.33 12.35 11.16
CA GLY A 313 6.21 11.88 10.35
C GLY A 313 4.89 12.60 10.63
N LEU A 314 3.81 12.14 9.99
CA LEU A 314 2.48 12.75 10.10
C LEU A 314 1.69 12.16 11.27
N ARG A 315 1.26 13.00 12.20
CA ARG A 315 0.45 12.58 13.34
C ARG A 315 -0.93 12.13 12.89
N THR A 316 -1.45 11.05 13.47
CA THR A 316 -2.86 10.64 13.28
C THR A 316 -3.84 11.69 13.82
N VAL A 317 -3.49 12.35 14.94
CA VAL A 317 -4.24 13.46 15.57
C VAL A 317 -3.26 14.52 16.07
N GLY A 318 -3.65 15.80 16.03
CA GLY A 318 -2.78 16.90 16.45
C GLY A 318 -2.59 17.03 17.98
N PRO A 319 -1.49 17.65 18.46
CA PRO A 319 -1.18 17.81 19.88
C PRO A 319 -2.20 18.60 20.71
N GLY A 320 -3.11 19.33 20.05
CA GLY A 320 -4.21 20.04 20.72
C GLY A 320 -5.31 19.15 21.28
N TYR A 321 -5.33 17.85 20.93
CA TYR A 321 -6.28 16.91 21.49
C TYR A 321 -5.91 16.52 22.93
N GLU A 322 -6.89 16.55 23.83
CA GLU A 322 -6.69 16.30 25.27
C GLU A 322 -6.09 14.92 25.58
N HIS A 323 -6.35 13.92 24.74
CA HIS A 323 -5.82 12.56 24.90
C HIS A 323 -4.75 12.23 23.85
N TYR A 324 -4.10 13.25 23.29
CA TYR A 324 -3.00 13.08 22.35
C TYR A 324 -1.87 12.23 22.94
N MET A 325 -1.45 11.18 22.21
CA MET A 325 -0.38 10.24 22.59
C MET A 325 -0.60 9.55 23.95
N ARG A 326 -1.83 9.55 24.49
CA ARG A 326 -2.15 8.86 25.74
C ARG A 326 -2.15 7.35 25.50
N GLN A 327 -1.45 6.59 26.36
CA GLN A 327 -1.43 5.13 26.32
C GLN A 327 -2.52 4.50 27.20
N TYR A 328 -3.34 3.65 26.60
CA TYR A 328 -4.45 2.95 27.25
C TYR A 328 -4.21 1.45 27.42
N ARG A 329 -3.38 0.84 26.56
CA ARG A 329 -3.17 -0.62 26.52
C ARG A 329 -1.70 -1.00 26.42
N TYR A 330 -1.35 -2.14 27.01
CA TYR A 330 0.02 -2.63 27.12
C TYR A 330 0.07 -4.16 27.01
N GLU A 331 1.08 -4.68 26.31
CA GLU A 331 1.49 -6.07 26.39
C GLU A 331 2.56 -6.19 27.48
N GLY A 332 2.14 -6.58 28.68
CA GLY A 332 2.96 -6.49 29.87
C GLY A 332 3.31 -5.04 30.23
N LYS A 333 4.52 -4.60 29.89
CA LYS A 333 4.98 -3.20 30.10
C LYS A 333 5.21 -2.46 28.80
N ALA A 334 5.19 -3.14 27.65
CA ALA A 334 5.38 -2.54 26.35
C ALA A 334 4.05 -1.93 25.87
N PRO A 335 4.07 -0.70 25.32
CA PRO A 335 2.86 -0.09 24.79
C PRO A 335 2.30 -0.87 23.60
N GLU A 336 0.97 -0.84 23.43
CA GLU A 336 0.27 -1.40 22.25
C GLU A 336 -0.26 -0.29 21.32
N CYS A 337 -0.87 -0.71 20.22
CA CYS A 337 -1.29 0.11 19.08
C CYS A 337 -2.36 1.15 19.43
N GLN A 338 -2.20 2.40 18.97
CA GLN A 338 -3.20 3.46 19.17
C GLN A 338 -3.14 4.55 18.09
N TRP A 339 -4.29 5.16 17.78
CA TRP A 339 -4.43 6.12 16.69
C TRP A 339 -4.74 7.56 17.14
N ASN A 340 -4.43 7.89 18.40
CA ASN A 340 -4.65 9.22 19.01
C ASN A 340 -3.44 10.16 18.92
N GLY A 341 -2.57 10.03 17.92
CA GLY A 341 -1.36 10.85 17.82
C GLY A 341 -0.18 10.22 17.08
N PRO A 342 0.13 8.92 17.26
CA PRO A 342 1.27 8.28 16.60
C PRO A 342 1.26 8.42 15.08
N VAL A 343 2.44 8.27 14.49
CA VAL A 343 2.57 8.17 13.03
C VAL A 343 2.36 6.73 12.62
N TRP A 344 1.39 6.50 11.75
CA TRP A 344 1.11 5.19 11.18
C TRP A 344 1.50 5.15 9.70
N PRO A 345 2.36 4.21 9.26
CA PRO A 345 2.65 3.98 7.85
C PRO A 345 1.40 3.76 6.99
N PHE A 346 0.38 3.09 7.54
CA PHE A 346 -0.94 2.90 6.91
C PHE A 346 -1.56 4.23 6.45
N GLN A 347 -1.73 5.19 7.37
CA GLN A 347 -2.36 6.47 7.04
C GLN A 347 -1.42 7.42 6.31
N THR A 348 -0.11 7.33 6.57
CA THR A 348 0.92 8.05 5.82
C THR A 348 0.85 7.67 4.34
N THR A 349 0.69 6.39 4.03
CA THR A 349 0.51 5.89 2.65
C THR A 349 -0.73 6.51 2.00
N GLN A 350 -1.88 6.45 2.69
CA GLN A 350 -3.13 7.01 2.17
C GLN A 350 -3.03 8.50 1.87
N VAL A 351 -2.42 9.26 2.78
CA VAL A 351 -2.23 10.71 2.63
C VAL A 351 -1.29 11.01 1.47
N LEU A 352 -0.19 10.28 1.30
CA LEU A 352 0.73 10.48 0.18
C LEU A 352 0.11 10.10 -1.16
N LEU A 353 -0.70 9.04 -1.22
CA LEU A 353 -1.51 8.71 -2.41
C LEU A 353 -2.52 9.83 -2.70
N GLY A 354 -3.19 10.34 -1.66
CA GLY A 354 -4.13 11.45 -1.77
C GLY A 354 -3.47 12.75 -2.22
N LEU A 355 -2.27 13.04 -1.74
CA LEU A 355 -1.48 14.20 -2.14
C LEU A 355 -1.01 14.07 -3.59
N ALA A 356 -0.58 12.88 -4.00
CA ALA A 356 -0.23 12.62 -5.39
C ALA A 356 -1.43 12.86 -6.31
N ASN A 357 -2.62 12.41 -5.92
CA ASN A 357 -3.86 12.68 -6.65
C ASN A 357 -4.22 14.18 -6.67
N LEU A 358 -4.14 14.87 -5.53
CA LEU A 358 -4.37 16.32 -5.44
C LEU A 358 -3.48 17.08 -6.43
N LEU A 359 -2.17 16.79 -6.43
CA LEU A 359 -1.18 17.48 -7.27
C LEU A 359 -1.29 17.15 -8.77
N ASN A 360 -2.03 16.10 -9.13
CA ASN A 360 -2.25 15.70 -10.52
C ASN A 360 -3.62 16.16 -11.04
N ASN A 361 -4.66 16.09 -10.21
CA ASN A 361 -6.05 16.11 -10.66
C ASN A 361 -6.85 17.33 -10.18
N TYR A 362 -6.26 18.18 -9.33
CA TYR A 362 -6.94 19.32 -8.69
C TYR A 362 -6.18 20.63 -8.92
N HIS A 363 -6.92 21.73 -9.07
CA HIS A 363 -6.38 23.08 -9.19
C HIS A 363 -6.32 23.74 -7.81
N GLN A 364 -5.11 23.80 -7.24
CA GLN A 364 -4.92 24.34 -5.89
C GLN A 364 -3.51 24.91 -5.66
N SER A 365 -3.36 25.69 -4.60
CA SER A 365 -2.09 26.29 -4.17
C SER A 365 -1.83 26.16 -2.66
N ALA A 366 -2.56 25.29 -1.97
CA ALA A 366 -2.44 25.02 -0.54
C ALA A 366 -1.20 24.19 -0.19
N ILE A 367 -0.78 23.30 -1.10
CA ILE A 367 0.38 22.42 -0.95
C ILE A 367 1.00 22.16 -2.34
N ASN A 368 2.28 21.83 -2.41
CA ASN A 368 2.98 21.68 -3.71
C ASN A 368 3.83 20.39 -3.79
N ARG A 369 4.51 20.23 -4.93
CA ARG A 369 5.38 19.06 -5.20
C ARG A 369 6.61 18.99 -4.31
N ALA A 370 7.12 20.12 -3.82
CA ALA A 370 8.23 20.13 -2.86
C ALA A 370 7.77 19.57 -1.51
N ASP A 371 6.54 19.89 -1.08
CA ASP A 371 5.94 19.29 0.11
C ASP A 371 5.75 17.79 -0.04
N TYR A 372 5.25 17.31 -1.21
CA TYR A 372 5.17 15.87 -1.50
C TYR A 372 6.53 15.18 -1.35
N LEU A 373 7.57 15.70 -2.03
CA LEU A 373 8.90 15.09 -1.97
C LEU A 373 9.49 15.13 -0.56
N ARG A 374 9.26 16.21 0.21
CA ARG A 374 9.69 16.33 1.61
C ARG A 374 9.01 15.28 2.48
N LEU A 375 7.70 15.11 2.37
CA LEU A 375 6.94 14.11 3.12
C LEU A 375 7.29 12.68 2.70
N LEU A 376 7.52 12.43 1.42
CA LEU A 376 8.03 11.15 0.92
C LEU A 376 9.38 10.82 1.55
N ARG A 377 10.33 11.76 1.55
CA ARG A 377 11.65 11.58 2.20
C ARG A 377 11.55 11.36 3.71
N GLN A 378 10.61 12.03 4.38
CA GLN A 378 10.35 11.79 5.80
C GLN A 378 9.85 10.35 6.02
N TYR A 379 8.95 9.87 5.16
CA TYR A 379 8.48 8.49 5.20
C TYR A 379 9.58 7.48 4.81
N THR A 380 10.45 7.81 3.86
CA THR A 380 11.68 7.03 3.55
C THR A 380 12.55 6.87 4.79
N ALA A 381 12.83 7.96 5.52
CA ALA A 381 13.69 7.92 6.71
C ALA A 381 13.11 7.04 7.82
N MET A 382 11.78 6.98 7.96
CA MET A 382 11.09 6.16 8.96
C MET A 382 11.34 4.66 8.82
N HIS A 383 11.62 4.17 7.60
CA HIS A 383 11.92 2.76 7.36
C HIS A 383 13.28 2.35 7.95
N SER A 384 14.12 3.29 8.39
CA SER A 384 15.45 3.02 8.94
C SER A 384 15.48 3.23 10.46
N GLN A 385 15.63 2.14 11.20
CA GLN A 385 15.80 2.12 12.66
C GLN A 385 17.25 1.77 13.01
N GLU A 386 17.96 2.71 13.63
CA GLU A 386 19.36 2.56 14.03
C GLU A 386 20.30 2.09 12.88
N GLY A 387 19.97 2.47 11.64
CA GLY A 387 20.72 2.11 10.43
C GLY A 387 20.31 0.78 9.79
N ARG A 388 19.32 0.08 10.35
CA ARG A 388 18.69 -1.12 9.77
C ARG A 388 17.35 -0.77 9.14
N LEU A 389 17.06 -1.33 7.96
CA LEU A 389 15.74 -1.19 7.35
C LEU A 389 14.74 -2.14 8.01
N ASP A 390 13.76 -1.55 8.69
CA ASP A 390 12.79 -2.23 9.54
C ASP A 390 11.56 -1.33 9.71
N ILE A 391 10.53 -1.58 8.90
CA ILE A 391 9.23 -0.92 9.03
C ILE A 391 8.39 -1.69 10.05
N GLU A 392 7.80 -0.96 10.98
CA GLU A 392 7.01 -1.48 12.09
C GLU A 392 5.61 -0.84 12.11
N GLU A 393 4.82 -1.15 13.14
CA GLU A 393 3.41 -0.76 13.28
C GLU A 393 3.23 0.77 13.34
N ASP A 394 3.80 1.44 14.35
CA ASP A 394 3.65 2.88 14.55
C ASP A 394 4.85 3.55 15.21
N TYR A 395 4.92 4.88 15.10
CA TYR A 395 6.10 5.66 15.44
C TYR A 395 5.79 6.93 16.22
N HIS A 396 6.70 7.30 17.12
CA HIS A 396 6.62 8.57 17.82
C HIS A 396 6.89 9.74 16.85
N PRO A 397 5.97 10.71 16.70
CA PRO A 397 6.02 11.72 15.65
C PRO A 397 7.20 12.69 15.72
N ASP A 398 7.81 12.85 16.90
CA ASP A 398 8.93 13.78 17.08
C ASP A 398 10.31 13.09 17.03
N THR A 399 10.39 11.78 17.30
CA THR A 399 11.67 11.07 17.41
C THR A 399 11.86 10.02 16.33
N GLY A 400 10.79 9.56 15.68
CA GLY A 400 10.82 8.53 14.65
C GLY A 400 11.09 7.12 15.18
N LYS A 401 11.04 6.93 16.50
CA LYS A 401 11.21 5.62 17.14
C LYS A 401 9.91 4.83 17.12
N PRO A 402 9.94 3.50 16.89
CA PRO A 402 8.78 2.63 17.03
C PRO A 402 8.17 2.78 18.43
N ILE A 403 6.84 2.75 18.52
CA ILE A 403 6.14 2.74 19.81
C ILE A 403 5.84 1.32 20.21
N VAL A 404 5.09 0.56 19.40
CA VAL A 404 4.73 -0.83 19.72
C VAL A 404 5.97 -1.71 19.87
N GLY A 405 6.83 -1.82 18.85
CA GLY A 405 8.15 -2.44 19.01
C GLY A 405 8.10 -3.89 19.50
N LEU A 406 7.00 -4.61 19.27
CA LEU A 406 6.79 -5.96 19.77
C LEU A 406 7.35 -6.98 18.77
N ALA A 407 7.50 -8.24 19.20
CA ALA A 407 8.05 -9.29 18.34
C ALA A 407 7.33 -9.41 16.99
N ARG A 408 6.00 -9.20 16.98
CA ARG A 408 5.16 -9.21 15.77
C ARG A 408 5.36 -8.01 14.83
N SER A 409 5.99 -6.94 15.29
CA SER A 409 5.98 -5.63 14.60
C SER A 409 7.01 -5.54 13.48
N HIS A 410 8.03 -6.38 13.45
CA HIS A 410 9.11 -6.27 12.47
C HIS A 410 8.66 -6.54 11.04
N HIS A 411 9.16 -5.74 10.10
CA HIS A 411 8.87 -5.81 8.65
C HIS A 411 7.38 -5.76 8.28
N TYR A 412 6.56 -5.07 9.07
CA TYR A 412 5.10 -5.08 8.99
C TYR A 412 4.52 -4.59 7.65
N PHE A 413 3.64 -5.39 7.03
CA PHE A 413 3.07 -5.08 5.72
C PHE A 413 1.65 -4.51 5.79
N HIS A 414 1.52 -3.38 6.46
CA HIS A 414 0.26 -2.65 6.64
C HIS A 414 0.24 -1.30 5.91
N SER A 415 1.11 -1.14 4.91
CA SER A 415 1.33 0.14 4.22
C SER A 415 1.91 -0.05 2.82
N GLY A 416 2.02 1.01 2.03
CA GLY A 416 2.60 1.00 0.67
C GLY A 416 3.75 1.99 0.54
N TYR A 417 4.71 1.71 -0.33
CA TYR A 417 5.83 2.61 -0.64
C TYR A 417 6.29 2.50 -2.10
N VAL A 418 6.40 1.28 -2.67
CA VAL A 418 6.73 1.10 -4.10
C VAL A 418 5.72 1.84 -4.96
N ASP A 419 4.42 1.77 -4.61
CA ASP A 419 3.39 2.46 -5.39
C ASP A 419 3.54 3.99 -5.34
N LEU A 420 4.02 4.54 -4.22
CA LEU A 420 4.31 5.98 -4.09
C LEU A 420 5.50 6.41 -4.95
N ILE A 421 6.51 5.53 -5.09
CA ILE A 421 7.63 5.77 -5.99
C ILE A 421 7.17 5.72 -7.44
N LEU A 422 6.48 4.65 -7.84
CA LEU A 422 6.10 4.45 -9.24
C LEU A 422 5.01 5.41 -9.71
N SER A 423 3.94 5.58 -8.92
CA SER A 423 2.79 6.38 -9.32
C SER A 423 2.85 7.85 -8.92
N GLY A 424 3.72 8.19 -7.96
CA GLY A 424 3.90 9.54 -7.45
C GLY A 424 5.23 10.17 -7.85
N LEU A 425 6.36 9.68 -7.30
CA LEU A 425 7.68 10.27 -7.55
C LEU A 425 8.06 10.23 -9.03
N VAL A 426 8.06 9.03 -9.62
CA VAL A 426 8.24 8.80 -11.06
C VAL A 426 7.00 9.27 -11.82
N GLY A 427 5.82 9.05 -11.24
CA GLY A 427 4.57 9.61 -11.73
C GLY A 427 3.91 8.84 -12.86
N ILE A 428 4.11 7.52 -12.97
CA ILE A 428 3.34 6.69 -13.91
C ILE A 428 1.88 6.70 -13.45
N ARG A 429 0.97 7.24 -14.27
CA ARG A 429 -0.45 7.37 -13.94
C ARG A 429 -1.24 6.29 -14.68
N PRO A 430 -1.70 5.22 -14.00
CA PRO A 430 -2.46 4.16 -14.66
C PRO A 430 -3.78 4.67 -15.25
N ARG A 431 -4.16 4.17 -16.44
CA ARG A 431 -5.29 4.67 -17.22
C ARG A 431 -6.06 3.52 -17.87
N GLU A 432 -7.36 3.70 -18.08
CA GLU A 432 -8.21 2.69 -18.72
C GLU A 432 -8.13 2.76 -20.25
N ASP A 433 -7.77 3.90 -20.82
CA ASP A 433 -7.58 4.03 -22.27
C ASP A 433 -6.18 3.57 -22.70
N ASP A 434 -5.90 3.72 -23.99
CA ASP A 434 -4.67 3.29 -24.65
C ASP A 434 -3.62 4.41 -24.63
N VAL A 435 -3.41 4.99 -23.44
CA VAL A 435 -2.49 6.10 -23.18
C VAL A 435 -1.63 5.79 -21.96
N LEU A 436 -0.32 5.86 -22.11
CA LEU A 436 0.62 5.93 -21.01
C LEU A 436 0.81 7.40 -20.61
N GLU A 437 0.50 7.74 -19.38
CA GLU A 437 0.72 9.06 -18.79
C GLU A 437 1.81 8.99 -17.72
N VAL A 438 2.76 9.92 -17.78
CA VAL A 438 3.84 10.06 -16.80
C VAL A 438 3.92 11.52 -16.36
N ASN A 439 3.72 11.80 -15.08
CA ASN A 439 3.81 13.13 -14.48
C ASN A 439 4.59 13.10 -13.16
N PRO A 440 5.93 13.18 -13.21
CA PRO A 440 6.76 13.08 -12.01
C PRO A 440 6.43 14.20 -11.01
N LEU A 441 6.29 13.87 -9.74
CA LEU A 441 6.02 14.83 -8.66
C LEU A 441 7.30 15.47 -8.10
N LEU A 442 8.18 15.91 -8.99
CA LEU A 442 9.32 16.75 -8.63
C LEU A 442 8.95 18.24 -8.74
N PRO A 443 9.37 19.09 -7.79
CA PRO A 443 9.12 20.53 -7.87
C PRO A 443 9.94 21.20 -8.97
N ASP A 444 11.20 20.79 -9.15
CA ASP A 444 12.11 21.30 -10.17
C ASP A 444 13.27 20.31 -10.42
N ALA A 445 14.18 20.68 -11.31
CA ALA A 445 15.31 19.87 -11.74
C ALA A 445 16.39 19.65 -10.68
N THR A 446 16.41 20.44 -9.61
CA THR A 446 17.45 20.39 -8.56
C THR A 446 17.04 19.53 -7.37
N ALA A 447 15.74 19.25 -7.21
CA ALA A 447 15.21 18.54 -6.05
C ALA A 447 15.55 17.05 -6.02
N LEU A 448 15.69 16.44 -7.21
CA LEU A 448 16.23 15.10 -7.44
C LEU A 448 16.91 15.13 -8.81
N GLY A 449 18.24 15.10 -8.81
CA GLY A 449 19.06 15.39 -10.01
C GLY A 449 18.84 14.37 -11.12
N TRP A 450 18.63 13.10 -10.78
CA TRP A 450 18.30 12.07 -11.76
C TRP A 450 17.53 10.93 -11.08
N PHE A 451 16.73 10.22 -11.88
CA PHE A 451 16.18 8.92 -11.53
C PHE A 451 15.92 8.10 -12.78
N ARG A 452 15.93 6.78 -12.65
CA ARG A 452 15.39 5.88 -13.67
C ARG A 452 14.62 4.76 -12.99
N VAL A 453 13.41 4.51 -13.47
CA VAL A 453 12.76 3.21 -13.30
C VAL A 453 12.82 2.45 -14.62
N GLN A 454 13.07 1.15 -14.53
CA GLN A 454 13.22 0.25 -15.67
C GLN A 454 12.32 -0.98 -15.52
N ASP A 455 11.79 -1.44 -16.65
CA ASP A 455 11.01 -2.67 -16.80
C ASP A 455 9.73 -2.73 -15.93
N VAL A 456 9.00 -1.61 -15.85
CA VAL A 456 7.68 -1.56 -15.22
C VAL A 456 6.66 -2.23 -16.14
N PRO A 457 5.88 -3.22 -15.67
CA PRO A 457 4.82 -3.81 -16.48
C PRO A 457 3.68 -2.81 -16.68
N TYR A 458 3.27 -2.57 -17.93
CA TYR A 458 2.13 -1.71 -18.24
C TYR A 458 1.48 -2.12 -19.56
N HIS A 459 0.19 -2.49 -19.53
CA HIS A 459 -0.62 -2.90 -20.69
C HIS A 459 0.03 -3.98 -21.57
N GLY A 460 0.75 -4.91 -20.95
CA GLY A 460 1.47 -6.00 -21.61
C GLY A 460 2.86 -5.64 -22.16
N HIS A 461 3.32 -4.41 -21.94
CA HIS A 461 4.65 -3.92 -22.27
C HIS A 461 5.54 -3.78 -21.03
N LEU A 462 6.85 -3.61 -21.25
CA LEU A 462 7.79 -3.13 -20.24
C LEU A 462 8.16 -1.68 -20.53
N ILE A 463 7.90 -0.78 -19.58
CA ILE A 463 8.19 0.64 -19.73
C ILE A 463 9.36 1.06 -18.84
N SER A 464 10.12 2.04 -19.30
CA SER A 464 11.14 2.72 -18.50
C SER A 464 10.92 4.21 -18.54
N VAL A 465 11.11 4.88 -17.40
CA VAL A 465 11.03 6.34 -17.28
C VAL A 465 12.36 6.83 -16.74
N THR A 466 12.97 7.80 -17.41
CA THR A 466 14.25 8.37 -17.02
C THR A 466 14.17 9.87 -16.95
N TRP A 467 14.60 10.43 -15.83
CA TRP A 467 14.84 11.85 -15.63
C TRP A 467 16.34 12.05 -15.37
N ASP A 468 16.95 12.98 -16.10
CA ASP A 468 18.33 13.39 -15.88
C ASP A 468 18.45 14.91 -16.07
N ALA A 469 18.70 15.65 -15.01
CA ALA A 469 18.65 17.11 -15.02
C ALA A 469 19.75 17.75 -15.88
N ASP A 470 20.92 17.10 -15.98
CA ASP A 470 22.10 17.59 -16.71
C ASP A 470 22.57 16.65 -17.84
N GLY A 471 22.03 15.43 -17.88
CA GLY A 471 22.35 14.44 -18.91
C GLY A 471 23.65 13.69 -18.68
N HIS A 472 24.35 13.90 -17.55
CA HIS A 472 25.62 13.25 -17.27
C HIS A 472 25.45 11.80 -16.83
N HIS A 473 24.33 11.43 -16.22
CA HIS A 473 24.13 10.09 -15.67
C HIS A 473 23.68 9.07 -16.72
N PHE A 474 22.69 9.42 -17.54
CA PHE A 474 22.10 8.55 -18.57
C PHE A 474 22.41 8.99 -20.00
N GLY A 475 23.23 10.04 -20.19
CA GLY A 475 23.71 10.50 -21.49
C GLY A 475 22.73 11.38 -22.27
N ALA A 476 21.58 11.75 -21.69
CA ALA A 476 20.63 12.67 -22.28
C ALA A 476 19.89 13.46 -21.21
N GLN A 477 19.98 14.78 -21.26
CA GLN A 477 19.23 15.68 -20.38
C GLN A 477 17.72 15.58 -20.65
N GLY A 478 16.92 15.53 -19.60
CA GLY A 478 15.46 15.66 -19.62
C GLY A 478 14.72 14.41 -19.17
N LEU A 479 13.40 14.42 -19.35
CA LEU A 479 12.50 13.29 -19.08
C LEU A 479 12.30 12.48 -20.37
N SER A 480 12.50 11.17 -20.32
CA SER A 480 12.30 10.24 -21.43
C SER A 480 11.45 9.05 -21.02
N ILE A 481 10.66 8.53 -21.97
CA ILE A 481 9.87 7.32 -21.81
C ILE A 481 10.32 6.30 -22.86
N GLU A 482 10.53 5.07 -22.43
CA GLU A 482 10.79 3.91 -23.28
C GLU A 482 9.65 2.89 -23.14
N ILE A 483 9.30 2.25 -24.25
CA ILE A 483 8.41 1.08 -24.31
C ILE A 483 9.20 -0.02 -25.00
N ASP A 484 9.34 -1.18 -24.33
CA ASP A 484 10.12 -2.34 -24.77
C ASP A 484 11.55 -1.97 -25.22
N GLY A 485 12.21 -1.12 -24.42
CA GLY A 485 13.59 -0.65 -24.66
C GLY A 485 13.73 0.40 -25.77
N LYS A 486 12.64 0.84 -26.40
CA LYS A 486 12.65 1.90 -27.42
C LYS A 486 12.14 3.21 -26.85
N ARG A 487 12.93 4.29 -26.96
CA ARG A 487 12.48 5.64 -26.59
C ARG A 487 11.31 6.08 -27.49
N VAL A 488 10.19 6.44 -26.87
CA VAL A 488 8.94 6.85 -27.54
C VAL A 488 8.55 8.29 -27.26
N ALA A 489 9.03 8.88 -26.16
CA ALA A 489 8.82 10.29 -25.86
C ALA A 489 10.01 10.89 -25.11
N HIS A 490 10.13 12.21 -25.23
CA HIS A 490 11.18 12.98 -24.60
C HIS A 490 10.72 14.44 -24.38
N ARG A 491 11.13 15.06 -23.27
CA ARG A 491 11.05 16.51 -23.05
C ARG A 491 12.23 17.00 -22.22
N ALA A 492 12.66 18.24 -22.45
CA ALA A 492 13.85 18.81 -21.80
C ALA A 492 13.69 19.09 -20.29
N THR A 493 12.46 19.30 -19.81
CA THR A 493 12.16 19.64 -18.41
C THR A 493 11.30 18.58 -17.75
N VAL A 494 11.33 18.48 -16.42
CA VAL A 494 10.44 17.57 -15.69
C VAL A 494 8.98 18.02 -15.81
N GLY A 495 8.06 17.07 -15.93
CA GLY A 495 6.62 17.30 -15.95
C GLY A 495 5.87 16.30 -16.82
N SER A 496 4.56 16.51 -16.99
CA SER A 496 3.68 15.58 -17.69
C SER A 496 4.12 15.26 -19.13
N LEU A 497 4.02 13.99 -19.50
CA LEU A 497 4.14 13.41 -20.82
C LEU A 497 3.01 12.39 -21.02
N THR A 498 2.45 12.34 -22.22
CA THR A 498 1.50 11.31 -22.62
C THR A 498 1.97 10.65 -23.92
N VAL A 499 1.81 9.34 -24.00
CA VAL A 499 2.20 8.54 -25.16
C VAL A 499 1.08 7.55 -25.49
N PRO A 500 0.61 7.48 -26.74
CA PRO A 500 -0.27 6.40 -27.16
C PRO A 500 0.40 5.04 -26.97
N ILE A 501 -0.31 4.07 -26.43
CA ILE A 501 0.21 2.72 -26.24
C ILE A 501 -0.82 1.69 -26.67
N THR A 502 -0.39 0.70 -27.45
CA THR A 502 -1.27 -0.39 -27.85
C THR A 502 -1.27 -1.46 -26.76
N ARG A 503 -2.44 -1.93 -26.32
CA ARG A 503 -2.49 -3.04 -25.35
C ARG A 503 -2.06 -4.36 -25.99
N ILE A 504 -1.19 -5.10 -25.31
CA ILE A 504 -0.90 -6.49 -25.61
C ILE A 504 -1.71 -7.38 -24.67
N ALA A 505 -2.36 -8.40 -25.22
CA ALA A 505 -3.08 -9.37 -24.41
C ALA A 505 -2.12 -10.03 -23.39
N PRO A 506 -2.46 -10.02 -22.10
CA PRO A 506 -1.58 -10.57 -21.08
C PRO A 506 -1.38 -12.07 -21.29
N LYS A 507 -0.17 -12.53 -21.03
CA LYS A 507 0.14 -13.96 -21.10
C LYS A 507 -0.68 -14.72 -20.04
N ARG A 508 -1.12 -15.93 -20.38
CA ARG A 508 -1.79 -16.81 -19.43
C ARG A 508 -0.86 -17.06 -18.23
N ILE A 509 -1.43 -16.90 -17.05
CA ILE A 509 -0.78 -17.17 -15.78
C ILE A 509 -0.53 -18.69 -15.63
N ALA A 510 0.74 -19.08 -15.42
CA ALA A 510 1.14 -20.47 -15.15
C ALA A 510 1.09 -20.76 -13.64
N ARG A 511 0.23 -21.67 -13.18
CA ARG A 511 0.02 -21.97 -11.75
C ARG A 511 0.59 -23.34 -11.36
N PRO A 512 1.92 -23.49 -11.19
CA PRO A 512 2.47 -24.68 -10.54
C PRO A 512 1.95 -24.73 -9.10
N VAL A 513 1.68 -25.94 -8.63
CA VAL A 513 1.18 -26.17 -7.27
C VAL A 513 2.32 -26.70 -6.42
N ASN A 514 2.60 -26.03 -5.30
CA ASN A 514 3.52 -26.55 -4.30
C ASN A 514 2.83 -27.67 -3.50
N GLN A 515 3.19 -28.93 -3.77
CA GLN A 515 2.65 -30.09 -3.06
C GLN A 515 3.29 -30.29 -1.67
N ALA A 516 4.36 -29.56 -1.36
CA ALA A 516 5.05 -29.63 -0.09
C ALA A 516 4.48 -28.68 0.97
N VAL A 517 3.34 -27.99 0.70
CA VAL A 517 2.70 -27.10 1.69
C VAL A 517 1.70 -27.86 2.56
N GLN A 518 1.88 -27.80 3.87
CA GLN A 518 0.91 -28.26 4.87
C GLN A 518 0.23 -27.06 5.52
N LEU A 519 -1.01 -26.75 5.10
CA LEU A 519 -1.80 -25.69 5.73
C LEU A 519 -2.53 -26.16 7.00
N ILE A 520 -3.08 -27.38 6.94
CA ILE A 520 -3.81 -27.99 8.05
C ILE A 520 -2.89 -29.04 8.66
N ARG A 521 -2.43 -28.81 9.89
CA ARG A 521 -1.43 -29.66 10.58
C ARG A 521 -1.79 -31.14 10.72
N SER A 522 -3.07 -31.47 10.60
CA SER A 522 -3.55 -32.86 10.65
C SER A 522 -3.51 -33.59 9.30
N GLU A 523 -3.29 -32.86 8.20
CA GLU A 523 -3.29 -33.37 6.82
C GLU A 523 -1.87 -33.60 6.29
N PHE A 524 -1.75 -34.16 5.09
CA PHE A 524 -0.48 -34.24 4.37
C PHE A 524 -0.18 -32.94 3.63
N PRO A 525 1.10 -32.63 3.33
CA PRO A 525 2.29 -33.44 3.61
C PRO A 525 2.72 -33.40 5.08
N LYS A 526 3.56 -34.36 5.51
CA LYS A 526 4.11 -34.42 6.87
C LYS A 526 5.64 -34.35 6.83
N ALA A 527 6.21 -33.58 7.76
CA ALA A 527 7.65 -33.47 7.90
C ALA A 527 8.19 -34.41 8.99
N GLU A 528 9.37 -34.98 8.71
CA GLU A 528 10.23 -35.61 9.71
C GLU A 528 11.69 -35.23 9.43
N ALA A 529 12.53 -35.28 10.46
CA ALA A 529 13.94 -34.91 10.32
C ALA A 529 14.86 -35.80 11.15
N SER A 530 16.15 -35.79 10.82
CA SER A 530 17.18 -36.51 11.57
C SER A 530 17.47 -35.92 12.96
N SER A 531 17.15 -34.64 13.16
CA SER A 531 17.38 -33.90 14.40
C SER A 531 16.45 -32.68 14.47
N ASN A 532 16.44 -31.98 15.61
CA ASN A 532 15.52 -30.87 15.88
C ASN A 532 14.06 -31.20 15.50
N ASN A 533 13.51 -32.22 16.19
CA ASN A 533 12.15 -32.73 15.97
C ASN A 533 11.08 -31.89 16.68
N ASP A 534 11.34 -30.60 16.90
CA ASP A 534 10.33 -29.69 17.40
C ASP A 534 9.19 -29.57 16.37
N PRO A 535 7.93 -29.83 16.75
CA PRO A 535 6.82 -29.84 15.80
C PRO A 535 6.60 -28.51 15.07
N GLU A 536 6.89 -27.37 15.70
CA GLU A 536 6.76 -26.06 15.08
C GLU A 536 7.88 -25.85 14.06
N ALA A 537 9.14 -26.08 14.45
CA ALA A 537 10.27 -25.94 13.53
C ALA A 537 10.17 -26.88 12.31
N LEU A 538 9.59 -28.07 12.49
CA LEU A 538 9.30 -28.97 11.38
C LEU A 538 8.19 -28.43 10.48
N HIS A 539 7.10 -27.90 11.04
CA HIS A 539 5.97 -27.38 10.28
C HIS A 539 6.31 -26.10 9.52
N ASP A 540 7.05 -25.19 10.15
CA ASP A 540 7.54 -23.94 9.58
C ASP A 540 8.24 -24.12 8.22
N ALA A 541 9.03 -25.19 8.06
CA ALA A 541 9.67 -25.51 6.77
C ALA A 541 8.69 -25.89 5.63
N ILE A 542 7.42 -26.16 5.94
CA ILE A 542 6.36 -26.56 4.99
C ILE A 542 5.05 -25.78 5.17
N ASP A 543 5.04 -24.66 5.90
CA ASP A 543 3.81 -23.90 6.24
C ASP A 543 3.32 -22.97 5.10
N GLY A 544 4.08 -22.91 4.01
CA GLY A 544 3.84 -22.11 2.81
C GLY A 544 4.39 -20.68 2.88
N ARG A 545 4.89 -20.22 4.03
CA ARG A 545 5.52 -18.90 4.15
C ARG A 545 6.93 -18.91 3.60
N ILE A 546 7.43 -17.73 3.25
CA ILE A 546 8.72 -17.57 2.59
C ILE A 546 9.47 -16.42 3.25
N TRP A 547 10.53 -16.70 3.99
CA TRP A 547 11.21 -15.70 4.83
C TRP A 547 12.70 -15.61 4.57
N PHE A 548 13.21 -14.38 4.56
CA PHE A 548 14.61 -14.08 4.24
C PHE A 548 15.29 -13.20 5.30
N TYR A 549 14.61 -12.94 6.43
CA TYR A 549 15.12 -12.11 7.51
C TYR A 549 15.75 -13.00 8.60
N PRO A 550 17.07 -12.89 8.86
CA PRO A 550 17.75 -13.74 9.84
C PRO A 550 17.19 -13.64 11.26
N GLU A 551 16.59 -12.50 11.62
CA GLU A 551 15.95 -12.27 12.91
C GLU A 551 14.57 -12.93 13.06
N LEU A 552 13.91 -13.30 11.95
CA LEU A 552 12.60 -13.95 11.90
C LEU A 552 12.72 -15.25 11.09
N ALA A 553 13.58 -16.14 11.56
CA ALA A 553 13.77 -17.43 10.93
C ALA A 553 12.54 -18.33 11.12
N ASN A 554 11.82 -18.59 10.04
CA ASN A 554 10.76 -19.58 9.98
C ASN A 554 11.24 -20.71 9.05
N GLY A 555 11.56 -21.85 9.66
CA GLY A 555 12.03 -23.04 8.99
C GLY A 555 12.73 -24.03 9.93
N TRP A 556 13.19 -25.15 9.37
CA TRP A 556 13.92 -26.16 10.13
C TRP A 556 15.44 -25.93 10.08
N THR A 557 16.06 -25.90 11.26
CA THR A 557 17.52 -25.87 11.40
C THR A 557 18.01 -27.16 12.09
N PRO A 558 18.95 -27.92 11.50
CA PRO A 558 19.45 -29.14 12.12
C PRO A 558 20.25 -28.84 13.40
N SER A 559 20.21 -29.77 14.36
CA SER A 559 21.12 -29.72 15.50
C SER A 559 22.58 -29.94 15.06
N PRO A 560 23.58 -29.32 15.71
CA PRO A 560 24.99 -29.56 15.42
C PRO A 560 25.34 -31.05 15.52
N SER A 561 25.77 -31.66 14.41
CA SER A 561 26.04 -33.10 14.34
C SER A 561 27.08 -33.43 13.27
N PRO A 562 28.00 -34.38 13.53
CA PRO A 562 28.92 -34.88 12.51
C PRO A 562 28.25 -35.88 11.55
N ALA A 563 27.05 -36.36 11.85
CA ALA A 563 26.29 -37.27 10.98
C ALA A 563 25.53 -36.49 9.91
N GLN A 564 25.30 -37.13 8.75
CA GLN A 564 24.48 -36.56 7.68
C GLN A 564 23.09 -36.18 8.23
N GLN A 565 22.72 -34.92 8.05
CA GLN A 565 21.42 -34.38 8.45
C GLN A 565 20.44 -34.47 7.28
N TRP A 566 19.18 -34.75 7.56
CA TRP A 566 18.12 -34.82 6.56
C TRP A 566 16.80 -34.26 7.12
N TYR A 567 16.00 -33.73 6.20
CA TYR A 567 14.61 -33.33 6.39
C TYR A 567 13.82 -33.99 5.26
N ALA A 568 12.80 -34.75 5.61
CA ALA A 568 11.99 -35.51 4.67
C ALA A 568 10.53 -35.06 4.76
N ILE A 569 9.88 -35.04 3.60
CA ILE A 569 8.49 -34.64 3.44
C ILE A 569 7.75 -35.85 2.86
N ASP A 570 6.83 -36.40 3.63
CA ASP A 570 5.88 -37.40 3.17
C ASP A 570 4.70 -36.69 2.51
N LEU A 571 4.48 -36.93 1.21
CA LEU A 571 3.42 -36.30 0.44
C LEU A 571 2.07 -37.04 0.53
N GLY A 572 2.02 -38.19 1.21
CA GLY A 572 0.81 -39.02 1.42
C GLY A 572 0.76 -40.31 0.62
#